data_AF-A0A7K1KWS8-F1
#
_entry.id   AF-A0A7K1KWS8-F1
#
_cell.length_a   1.000
_cell.length_b   1.000
_cell.length_c   1.000
_cell.angle_alpha   90.00
_cell.angle_beta   90.00
_cell.angle_gamma   90.00
#
_symmetry.space_group_name_H-M   'P 1'
#
loop_
_entity.id
_entity.type
_entity.pdbx_description
1 polymer ?
#
loop_
_entity_poly.entity_id
_entity_poly.type
_entity_poly.pdbx_seq_one_letter_code
_entity_poly.pdbx_strand_id
1 'polypeptide(L)'
;MTTLDGRRVYTRADLMDAHGLGRSTLEKWFRERDRNGHPEPAGTVGSQLVWDADAWDRWHASRGSASVPPGLAGRDELAARHGVSRHRLKQLWADRESNGHPDAAHRAGKALYWNEKEWAAWYAAHTERPRENGPDDLVTLAEAARILGLAQTSVTVYPKRPPAGWPEPARVERLGGGRVRRLYRRRDIQSYAEKRN
;
A
#
# COMPACT_ATOMS: atom_id res chain seq x y z
N MET A 1 -24.55 -21.03 2.30
CA MET A 1 -23.75 -21.81 1.33
C MET A 1 -24.72 -22.49 0.39
N THR A 2 -24.77 -22.05 -0.86
CA THR A 2 -25.76 -22.49 -1.85
C THR A 2 -25.26 -23.76 -2.56
N THR A 3 -26.13 -24.74 -2.73
CA THR A 3 -25.78 -26.01 -3.40
C THR A 3 -26.79 -26.34 -4.49
N LEU A 4 -26.31 -26.87 -5.61
CA LEU A 4 -27.11 -27.40 -6.72
C LEU A 4 -26.59 -28.81 -7.04
N ASP A 5 -27.45 -29.81 -7.01
CA ASP A 5 -27.10 -31.23 -7.25
C ASP A 5 -25.88 -31.71 -6.44
N GLY A 6 -25.80 -31.31 -5.16
CA GLY A 6 -24.69 -31.65 -4.27
C GLY A 6 -23.38 -30.90 -4.51
N ARG A 7 -23.31 -30.04 -5.54
CA ARG A 7 -22.14 -29.18 -5.83
C ARG A 7 -22.31 -27.79 -5.22
N ARG A 8 -21.20 -27.20 -4.78
CA ARG A 8 -21.17 -25.83 -4.29
C ARG A 8 -21.33 -24.88 -5.47
N VAL A 9 -22.28 -23.97 -5.36
CA VAL A 9 -22.53 -22.95 -6.38
C VAL A 9 -22.57 -21.56 -5.77
N TYR A 10 -22.29 -20.55 -6.58
CA TYR A 10 -22.48 -19.16 -6.22
C TYR A 10 -23.68 -18.58 -6.96
N THR A 11 -24.57 -17.92 -6.24
CA THR A 11 -25.44 -16.89 -6.81
C THR A 11 -24.63 -15.62 -7.07
N ARG A 12 -25.19 -14.67 -7.82
CA ARG A 12 -24.55 -13.36 -7.99
C ARG A 12 -24.39 -12.62 -6.65
N ALA A 13 -25.30 -12.83 -5.70
CA ALA A 13 -25.19 -12.27 -4.35
C ALA A 13 -24.02 -12.92 -3.59
N ASP A 14 -23.89 -14.24 -3.65
CA ASP A 14 -22.76 -14.95 -3.04
C ASP A 14 -21.42 -14.46 -3.59
N LEU A 15 -21.32 -14.18 -4.90
CA LEU A 15 -20.11 -13.63 -5.51
C LEU A 15 -19.77 -12.21 -5.01
N MET A 16 -20.80 -11.40 -4.78
CA MET A 16 -20.62 -10.05 -4.21
C MET A 16 -20.08 -10.15 -2.78
N ASP A 17 -20.65 -11.03 -1.97
CA ASP A 17 -20.29 -11.19 -0.56
C ASP A 17 -18.91 -11.85 -0.39
N ALA A 18 -18.64 -12.92 -1.17
CA ALA A 18 -17.40 -13.69 -1.07
C ALA A 18 -16.17 -12.96 -1.64
N HIS A 19 -16.34 -12.18 -2.71
CA HIS A 19 -15.22 -11.54 -3.42
C HIS A 19 -15.23 -10.01 -3.34
N GLY A 20 -16.20 -9.40 -2.64
CA GLY A 20 -16.34 -7.94 -2.53
C GLY A 20 -16.58 -7.25 -3.87
N LEU A 21 -17.17 -7.96 -4.84
CA LEU A 21 -17.35 -7.47 -6.20
C LEU A 21 -18.65 -6.66 -6.32
N GLY A 22 -18.60 -5.59 -7.12
CA GLY A 22 -19.81 -4.83 -7.47
C GLY A 22 -20.68 -5.57 -8.47
N ARG A 23 -22.01 -5.45 -8.33
CA ARG A 23 -22.98 -6.05 -9.26
C ARG A 23 -22.74 -5.67 -10.72
N SER A 24 -22.46 -4.40 -10.99
CA SER A 24 -22.17 -3.90 -12.35
C SER A 24 -20.93 -4.53 -12.98
N THR A 25 -19.91 -4.82 -12.17
CA THR A 25 -18.70 -5.55 -12.61
C THR A 25 -19.05 -6.97 -13.03
N LEU A 26 -19.80 -7.69 -12.19
CA LEU A 26 -20.24 -9.05 -12.49
C LEU A 26 -21.13 -9.09 -13.73
N GLU A 27 -22.07 -8.15 -13.88
CA GLU A 27 -22.94 -8.05 -15.07
C GLU A 27 -22.15 -7.78 -16.34
N LYS A 28 -21.18 -6.86 -16.27
CA LYS A 28 -20.28 -6.60 -17.39
C LYS A 28 -19.51 -7.84 -17.80
N TRP A 29 -18.89 -8.54 -16.84
CA TRP A 29 -18.12 -9.75 -17.14
C TRP A 29 -18.98 -10.85 -17.76
N PHE A 30 -20.22 -11.02 -17.29
CA PHE A 30 -21.15 -11.98 -17.88
C PHE A 30 -21.62 -11.58 -19.29
N ARG A 31 -21.83 -10.28 -19.54
CA ARG A 31 -22.16 -9.78 -20.89
C ARG A 31 -21.03 -10.01 -21.89
N GLU A 32 -19.79 -9.91 -21.42
CA GLU A 32 -18.58 -10.09 -22.22
C GLU A 32 -18.05 -11.54 -22.18
N ARG A 33 -18.86 -12.51 -21.73
CA ARG A 33 -18.42 -13.89 -21.46
C ARG A 33 -17.74 -14.56 -22.64
N ASP A 34 -18.26 -14.38 -23.85
CA ASP A 34 -17.71 -14.93 -25.09
C ASP A 34 -16.26 -14.46 -25.35
N ARG A 35 -15.86 -13.31 -24.79
CA ARG A 35 -14.52 -12.71 -24.99
C ARG A 35 -13.58 -12.94 -23.82
N ASN A 36 -14.12 -13.24 -22.63
CA ASN A 36 -13.34 -13.28 -21.41
C ASN A 36 -13.35 -14.65 -20.73
N GLY A 37 -13.98 -15.65 -21.36
CA GLY A 37 -14.03 -17.03 -20.91
C GLY A 37 -14.82 -17.21 -19.61
N HIS A 38 -15.70 -16.27 -19.26
CA HIS A 38 -16.54 -16.39 -18.05
C HIS A 38 -17.30 -17.72 -18.09
N PRO A 39 -17.28 -18.49 -17.00
CA PRO A 39 -17.95 -19.79 -16.98
C PRO A 39 -19.45 -19.63 -17.26
N GLU A 40 -20.00 -20.58 -18.01
CA GLU A 40 -21.44 -20.63 -18.24
C GLU A 40 -22.19 -20.91 -16.93
N PRO A 41 -23.43 -20.43 -16.78
CA PRO A 41 -24.25 -20.75 -15.62
C PRO A 41 -24.43 -22.27 -15.49
N ALA A 42 -24.26 -22.79 -14.27
CA ALA A 42 -24.50 -24.19 -13.95
C ALA A 42 -26.00 -24.53 -13.87
N GLY A 43 -26.86 -23.50 -13.83
CA GLY A 43 -28.31 -23.62 -13.78
C GLY A 43 -28.93 -22.45 -13.03
N THR A 44 -30.06 -22.71 -12.38
CA THR A 44 -30.80 -21.75 -11.56
C THR A 44 -31.14 -22.33 -10.20
N VAL A 45 -31.01 -21.52 -9.14
CA VAL A 45 -31.61 -21.81 -7.82
C VAL A 45 -32.71 -20.77 -7.59
N GLY A 46 -33.96 -21.23 -7.56
CA GLY A 46 -35.12 -20.33 -7.69
C GLY A 46 -35.11 -19.63 -9.05
N SER A 47 -35.15 -18.29 -9.05
CA SER A 47 -35.06 -17.46 -10.26
C SER A 47 -33.65 -16.91 -10.54
N GLN A 48 -32.66 -17.29 -9.73
CA GLN A 48 -31.30 -16.75 -9.82
C GLN A 48 -30.39 -17.72 -10.57
N LEU A 49 -29.66 -17.19 -11.55
CA LEU A 49 -28.54 -17.92 -12.17
C LEU A 49 -27.48 -18.23 -11.11
N VAL A 50 -26.93 -19.44 -11.21
CA VAL A 50 -25.83 -19.90 -10.37
C VAL A 50 -24.65 -20.39 -11.19
N TRP A 51 -23.46 -20.28 -10.64
CA TRP A 51 -22.21 -20.77 -11.24
C TRP A 51 -21.59 -21.81 -10.33
N ASP A 52 -21.00 -22.84 -10.93
CA ASP A 52 -20.16 -23.79 -10.20
C ASP A 52 -19.01 -23.04 -9.50
N ALA A 53 -18.87 -23.25 -8.18
CA ALA A 53 -17.95 -22.46 -7.38
C ALA A 53 -16.49 -22.68 -7.79
N ASP A 54 -16.10 -23.93 -8.05
CA ASP A 54 -14.72 -24.27 -8.41
C ASP A 54 -14.36 -23.80 -9.82
N ALA A 55 -15.29 -23.86 -10.76
CA ALA A 55 -15.12 -23.29 -12.09
C ALA A 55 -14.98 -21.77 -12.05
N TRP A 56 -15.84 -21.11 -11.25
CA TRP A 56 -15.82 -19.65 -11.11
C TRP A 56 -14.57 -19.17 -10.40
N ASP A 57 -14.16 -19.80 -9.30
CA ASP A 57 -12.96 -19.45 -8.55
C ASP A 57 -11.70 -19.63 -9.40
N ARG A 58 -11.60 -20.73 -10.17
CA ARG A 58 -10.48 -20.94 -11.11
C ARG A 58 -10.43 -19.88 -12.20
N TRP A 59 -11.57 -19.54 -12.80
CA TRP A 59 -11.63 -18.51 -13.83
C TRP A 59 -11.31 -17.11 -13.26
N HIS A 60 -11.82 -16.79 -12.07
CA HIS A 60 -11.56 -15.51 -11.44
C HIS A 60 -10.07 -15.36 -11.07
N ALA A 61 -9.47 -16.43 -10.54
CA ALA A 61 -8.03 -16.49 -10.30
C ALA A 61 -7.23 -16.37 -11.61
N SER A 62 -7.66 -17.06 -12.68
CA SER A 62 -6.99 -16.99 -13.98
C SER A 62 -7.15 -15.62 -14.63
N ARG A 63 -8.21 -14.85 -14.39
CA ARG A 63 -8.31 -13.47 -14.87
C ARG A 63 -7.37 -12.50 -14.15
N GLY A 64 -7.08 -12.77 -12.89
CA GLY A 64 -6.05 -12.04 -12.14
C GLY A 64 -4.63 -12.37 -12.61
N SER A 65 -4.40 -13.62 -13.03
CA SER A 65 -3.07 -14.16 -13.38
C SER A 65 -2.75 -14.19 -14.88
N ALA A 66 -3.72 -14.44 -15.77
CA ALA A 66 -3.49 -14.65 -17.21
C ALA A 66 -3.16 -13.38 -17.99
N SER A 67 -3.47 -12.19 -17.44
CA SER A 67 -3.02 -10.91 -18.01
C SER A 67 -1.60 -10.54 -17.57
N VAL A 68 -1.06 -11.20 -16.55
CA VAL A 68 0.14 -10.76 -15.86
C VAL A 68 1.24 -11.79 -16.12
N PRO A 69 2.29 -11.43 -16.86
CA PRO A 69 3.41 -12.33 -17.09
C PRO A 69 3.96 -12.91 -15.76
N PRO A 70 4.34 -14.20 -15.75
CA PRO A 70 4.92 -14.82 -14.57
C PRO A 70 6.19 -14.07 -14.11
N GLY A 71 6.40 -14.01 -12.79
CA GLY A 71 7.50 -13.25 -12.19
C GLY A 71 7.19 -11.76 -11.97
N LEU A 72 6.02 -11.29 -12.37
CA LEU A 72 5.53 -9.98 -11.99
C LEU A 72 4.65 -10.05 -10.74
N ALA A 73 4.69 -9.01 -9.92
CA ALA A 73 3.91 -8.89 -8.71
C ALA A 73 3.21 -7.53 -8.63
N GLY A 74 1.93 -7.56 -8.26
CA GLY A 74 1.17 -6.35 -7.91
C GLY A 74 1.47 -5.87 -6.49
N ARG A 75 0.99 -4.68 -6.12
CA ARG A 75 1.23 -4.12 -4.76
C ARG A 75 0.79 -5.05 -3.62
N ASP A 76 -0.32 -5.77 -3.81
CA ASP A 76 -0.86 -6.64 -2.78
C ASP A 76 -0.01 -7.90 -2.61
N GLU A 77 0.53 -8.44 -3.71
CA GLU A 77 1.45 -9.56 -3.68
C GLU A 77 2.80 -9.15 -3.08
N LEU A 78 3.34 -7.99 -3.46
CA LEU A 78 4.57 -7.46 -2.86
C LEU A 78 4.39 -7.24 -1.34
N ALA A 79 3.23 -6.73 -0.91
CA ALA A 79 2.91 -6.55 0.49
C ALA A 79 2.90 -7.87 1.26
N ALA A 80 2.23 -8.89 0.70
CA ALA A 80 2.12 -10.21 1.31
C ALA A 80 3.48 -10.95 1.36
N ARG A 81 4.24 -10.93 0.26
CA ARG A 81 5.50 -11.68 0.13
C ARG A 81 6.66 -11.07 0.91
N HIS A 82 6.72 -9.74 1.00
CA HIS A 82 7.83 -9.02 1.66
C HIS A 82 7.47 -8.41 3.01
N GLY A 83 6.26 -8.66 3.53
CA GLY A 83 5.82 -8.14 4.83
C GLY A 83 5.74 -6.61 4.89
N VAL A 84 5.51 -5.95 3.75
CA VAL A 84 5.51 -4.49 3.64
C VAL A 84 4.08 -3.97 3.63
N SER A 85 3.79 -2.92 4.42
CA SER A 85 2.45 -2.33 4.40
C SER A 85 2.12 -1.70 3.05
N ARG A 86 0.86 -1.78 2.61
CA ARG A 86 0.36 -1.10 1.40
C ARG A 86 0.63 0.41 1.44
N HIS A 87 0.57 1.03 2.62
CA HIS A 87 0.88 2.45 2.77
C HIS A 87 2.34 2.73 2.44
N ARG A 88 3.27 1.92 2.96
CA ARG A 88 4.70 2.05 2.67
C ARG A 88 4.99 1.87 1.18
N LEU A 89 4.40 0.87 0.52
CA LEU A 89 4.52 0.68 -0.92
C LEU A 89 4.03 1.91 -1.73
N LYS A 90 2.94 2.55 -1.29
CA LYS A 90 2.44 3.79 -1.92
C LYS A 90 3.43 4.95 -1.75
N GLN A 91 4.02 5.12 -0.56
CA GLN A 91 5.04 6.14 -0.33
C GLN A 91 6.27 5.90 -1.20
N LEU A 92 6.81 4.67 -1.20
CA LEU A 92 7.96 4.31 -2.01
C LEU A 92 7.75 4.59 -3.51
N TRP A 93 6.54 4.32 -4.02
CA TRP A 93 6.19 4.66 -5.40
C TRP A 93 6.02 6.18 -5.63
N ALA A 94 5.49 6.91 -4.66
CA ALA A 94 5.36 8.37 -4.76
C ALA A 94 6.75 9.03 -4.82
N ASP A 95 7.69 8.52 -4.03
CA ASP A 95 9.06 9.01 -3.92
C ASP A 95 10.02 8.36 -4.95
N ARG A 96 9.49 7.67 -5.97
CA ARG A 96 10.30 6.85 -6.90
C ARG A 96 11.45 7.59 -7.59
N GLU A 97 11.26 8.87 -7.88
CA GLU A 97 12.28 9.72 -8.50
C GLU A 97 13.49 9.96 -7.61
N SER A 98 13.31 9.95 -6.28
CA SER A 98 14.38 10.20 -5.31
C SER A 98 14.96 8.94 -4.67
N ASN A 99 14.23 7.82 -4.71
CA ASN A 99 14.65 6.58 -4.06
C ASN A 99 15.10 5.47 -5.03
N GLY A 100 15.04 5.72 -6.35
CA GLY A 100 15.45 4.78 -7.38
C GLY A 100 14.55 3.55 -7.48
N HIS A 101 13.29 3.65 -7.07
CA HIS A 101 12.33 2.56 -7.14
C HIS A 101 12.17 2.07 -8.58
N PRO A 102 12.18 0.74 -8.84
CA PRO A 102 12.01 0.19 -10.18
C PRO A 102 10.72 0.64 -10.86
N ASP A 103 10.78 0.81 -12.18
CA ASP A 103 9.60 1.12 -12.98
C ASP A 103 8.63 -0.08 -13.05
N ALA A 104 7.36 0.22 -13.32
CA ALA A 104 6.36 -0.82 -13.51
C ALA A 104 6.63 -1.58 -14.82
N ALA A 105 6.91 -2.87 -14.72
CA ALA A 105 7.14 -3.77 -15.84
C ALA A 105 5.87 -4.08 -16.64
N HIS A 106 4.69 -4.00 -16.02
CA HIS A 106 3.42 -4.24 -16.70
C HIS A 106 2.25 -3.45 -16.10
N ARG A 107 1.21 -3.23 -16.91
CA ARG A 107 -0.04 -2.59 -16.51
C ARG A 107 -1.25 -3.37 -17.02
N ALA A 108 -2.06 -3.87 -16.09
CA ALA A 108 -3.38 -4.43 -16.40
C ALA A 108 -4.47 -3.49 -15.86
N GLY A 109 -5.10 -2.73 -16.77
CA GLY A 109 -6.06 -1.68 -16.40
C GLY A 109 -5.43 -0.58 -15.53
N LYS A 110 -5.88 -0.46 -14.28
CA LYS A 110 -5.32 0.50 -13.29
C LYS A 110 -4.23 -0.12 -12.40
N ALA A 111 -4.07 -1.43 -12.42
CA ALA A 111 -3.06 -2.12 -11.63
C ALA A 111 -1.70 -2.03 -12.32
N LEU A 112 -0.67 -1.73 -11.51
CA LEU A 112 0.73 -1.75 -11.92
C LEU A 112 1.39 -2.99 -11.32
N TYR A 113 2.29 -3.58 -12.08
CA TYR A 113 3.03 -4.78 -11.74
C TYR A 113 4.52 -4.52 -11.94
N TRP A 114 5.32 -5.02 -11.02
CA TRP A 114 6.78 -4.92 -11.04
C TRP A 114 7.39 -6.29 -11.20
N ASN A 115 8.60 -6.36 -11.78
CA ASN A 115 9.40 -7.56 -11.70
C ASN A 115 9.71 -7.82 -10.22
N GLU A 116 9.23 -8.94 -9.69
CA GLU A 116 9.35 -9.25 -8.26
C GLU A 116 10.80 -9.30 -7.81
N LYS A 117 11.66 -9.97 -8.59
CA LYS A 117 13.08 -10.16 -8.22
C LYS A 117 13.83 -8.84 -8.21
N GLU A 118 13.61 -8.01 -9.22
CA GLU A 118 14.19 -6.68 -9.31
C GLU A 118 13.71 -5.79 -8.16
N TRP A 119 12.41 -5.79 -7.90
CA TRP A 119 11.82 -5.03 -6.81
C TRP A 119 12.35 -5.48 -5.44
N ALA A 120 12.44 -6.78 -5.20
CA ALA A 120 12.94 -7.34 -3.95
C ALA A 120 14.42 -7.01 -3.71
N ALA A 121 15.25 -7.12 -4.75
CA ALA A 121 16.67 -6.76 -4.69
C ALA A 121 16.85 -5.26 -4.38
N TRP A 122 16.10 -4.40 -5.08
CA TRP A 122 16.08 -2.98 -4.78
C TRP A 122 15.60 -2.70 -3.35
N TYR A 123 14.53 -3.34 -2.90
CA TYR A 123 13.94 -3.07 -1.59
C TYR A 123 14.89 -3.46 -0.46
N ALA A 124 15.55 -4.62 -0.57
CA ALA A 124 16.58 -5.04 0.38
C ALA A 124 17.72 -4.01 0.47
N ALA A 125 18.28 -3.61 -0.67
CA ALA A 125 19.31 -2.58 -0.72
C ALA A 125 18.83 -1.23 -0.18
N HIS A 126 17.58 -0.85 -0.45
CA HIS A 126 16.97 0.39 0.05
C HIS A 126 16.77 0.36 1.57
N THR A 127 16.48 -0.80 2.15
CA THR A 127 16.35 -0.96 3.62
C THR A 127 17.69 -1.05 4.34
N GLU A 128 18.71 -1.62 3.69
CA GLU A 128 20.07 -1.73 4.22
C GLU A 128 20.86 -0.44 4.09
N ARG A 129 20.52 0.40 3.08
CA ARG A 129 21.13 1.72 2.94
C ARG A 129 20.90 2.48 4.24
N PRO A 130 21.96 2.90 4.94
CA PRO A 130 21.82 3.79 6.06
C PRO A 130 20.96 4.95 5.56
N ARG A 131 19.86 5.24 6.25
CA ARG A 131 19.18 6.52 6.04
C ARG A 131 20.30 7.55 6.15
N GLU A 132 20.58 8.27 5.07
CA GLU A 132 21.40 9.47 5.13
C GLU A 132 20.73 10.28 6.26
N ASN A 133 21.38 10.24 7.43
CA ASN A 133 21.02 10.90 8.68
C ASN A 133 22.20 11.85 8.96
N GLY A 134 22.59 12.58 7.92
CA GLY A 134 23.60 13.60 7.99
C GLY A 134 23.25 14.62 9.09
N PRO A 135 24.26 15.30 9.64
CA PRO A 135 24.06 16.31 10.66
C PRO A 135 23.11 17.44 10.19
N ASP A 136 23.03 17.69 8.88
CA ASP A 136 22.18 18.73 8.30
C ASP A 136 20.76 18.28 7.91
N ASP A 137 20.41 17.01 8.13
CA ASP A 137 19.10 16.52 7.75
C ASP A 137 17.98 17.16 8.55
N LEU A 138 16.90 17.48 7.83
CA LEU A 138 15.71 18.07 8.39
C LEU A 138 14.85 16.99 9.05
N VAL A 139 14.75 17.05 10.37
CA VAL A 139 13.96 16.14 11.19
C VAL A 139 12.65 16.78 11.62
N THR A 140 11.59 15.99 11.62
CA THR A 140 10.30 16.36 12.20
C THR A 140 10.38 16.41 13.73
N LEU A 141 9.40 17.05 14.36
CA LEU A 141 9.25 17.07 15.81
C LEU A 141 9.18 15.66 16.43
N ALA A 142 8.56 14.71 15.73
CA ALA A 142 8.45 13.32 16.17
C ALA A 142 9.80 12.57 16.10
N GLU A 143 10.63 12.91 15.13
CA GLU A 143 12.01 12.41 15.03
C GLU A 143 12.92 13.06 16.07
N ALA A 144 12.76 14.36 16.32
CA ALA A 144 13.45 15.04 17.39
C ALA A 144 13.15 14.41 18.76
N ALA A 145 11.88 14.07 19.04
CA ALA A 145 11.50 13.35 20.26
C ALA A 145 12.24 12.01 20.42
N ARG A 146 12.37 11.25 19.32
CA ARG A 146 13.12 9.98 19.30
C ARG A 146 14.61 10.19 19.56
N ILE A 147 15.22 11.22 18.97
CA ILE A 147 16.64 11.57 19.21
C ILE A 147 16.87 11.91 20.69
N LEU A 148 15.92 12.62 21.31
CA LEU A 148 16.02 13.07 22.70
C LEU A 148 15.57 12.03 23.74
N GLY A 149 15.09 10.86 23.31
CA GLY A 149 14.52 9.84 24.21
C GLY A 149 13.23 10.30 24.92
N LEU A 150 12.50 11.26 24.35
CA LEU A 150 11.28 11.83 24.92
C LEU A 150 10.02 11.18 24.36
N ALA A 151 8.96 11.14 25.18
CA ALA A 151 7.63 10.81 24.70
C ALA A 151 7.18 11.83 23.63
N GLN A 152 6.54 11.35 22.57
CA GLN A 152 6.10 12.21 21.47
C GLN A 152 5.18 13.35 21.94
N THR A 153 4.34 13.09 22.96
CA THR A 153 3.44 14.06 23.57
C THR A 153 4.17 15.21 24.28
N SER A 154 5.40 15.00 24.75
CA SER A 154 6.19 16.03 25.44
C SER A 154 6.74 17.08 24.48
N VAL A 155 7.04 16.70 23.23
CA VAL A 155 7.71 17.61 22.28
C VAL A 155 6.70 18.43 21.47
N THR A 156 5.44 17.98 21.34
CA THR A 156 4.37 18.71 20.61
C THR A 156 4.05 20.10 21.14
N VAL A 157 4.37 20.39 22.41
CA VAL A 157 4.19 21.71 23.03
C VAL A 157 5.34 22.69 22.77
N TYR A 158 6.54 22.18 22.43
CA TYR A 158 7.75 23.02 22.27
C TYR A 158 7.65 24.09 21.19
N PRO A 159 6.96 23.88 20.05
CA PRO A 159 6.74 24.95 19.09
C PRO A 159 5.96 26.16 19.64
N LYS A 160 5.19 25.99 20.72
CA LYS A 160 4.42 27.06 21.36
C LYS A 160 5.07 27.56 22.65
N ARG A 161 5.75 26.66 23.37
CA ARG A 161 6.41 26.91 24.66
C ARG A 161 7.77 26.23 24.64
N PRO A 162 8.75 26.79 23.91
CA PRO A 162 10.06 26.16 23.79
C PRO A 162 10.78 26.17 25.14
N PRO A 163 11.37 25.04 25.57
CA PRO A 163 12.29 25.05 26.70
C PRO A 163 13.53 25.88 26.38
N ALA A 164 14.27 26.27 27.41
CA ALA A 164 15.50 27.05 27.25
C ALA A 164 16.49 26.34 26.31
N GLY A 165 16.98 27.06 25.30
CA GLY A 165 17.95 26.52 24.34
C GLY A 165 17.36 25.62 23.24
N TRP A 166 16.03 25.46 23.18
CA TRP A 166 15.39 24.74 22.06
C TRP A 166 15.71 25.44 20.72
N PRO A 167 16.13 24.71 19.69
CA PRO A 167 16.54 25.32 18.43
C PRO A 167 15.35 25.88 17.64
N GLU A 168 15.61 26.94 16.88
CA GLU A 168 14.66 27.43 15.88
C GLU A 168 14.49 26.42 14.74
N PRO A 169 13.30 26.31 14.13
CA PRO A 169 13.08 25.42 13.01
C PRO A 169 13.80 25.93 11.78
N ALA A 170 14.60 25.07 11.16
CA ALA A 170 15.29 25.37 9.90
C ALA A 170 14.34 25.49 8.71
N ARG A 171 13.16 24.85 8.77
CA ARG A 171 12.12 25.01 7.76
C ARG A 171 10.73 24.90 8.38
N VAL A 172 9.82 25.72 7.87
CA VAL A 172 8.41 25.74 8.26
C VAL A 172 7.53 25.54 7.02
N GLU A 173 6.73 24.47 7.02
CA GLU A 173 5.85 24.10 5.92
C GLU A 173 4.38 24.29 6.32
N ARG A 174 3.61 25.00 5.50
CA ARG A 174 2.15 25.10 5.67
C ARG A 174 1.52 23.83 5.09
N LEU A 175 0.73 23.15 5.91
CA LEU A 175 -0.06 21.98 5.55
C LEU A 175 -1.53 22.37 5.38
N GLY A 176 -2.31 21.50 4.72
CA GLY A 176 -3.75 21.67 4.58
C GLY A 176 -4.47 21.79 5.94
N GLY A 177 -5.46 22.69 6.01
CA GLY A 177 -6.26 22.95 7.20
C GLY A 177 -5.58 23.84 8.25
N GLY A 178 -4.72 24.78 7.84
CA GLY A 178 -4.05 25.72 8.74
C GLY A 178 -2.97 25.11 9.62
N ARG A 179 -2.64 23.83 9.41
CA ARG A 179 -1.59 23.13 10.16
C ARG A 179 -0.21 23.57 9.67
N VAL A 180 0.76 23.56 10.57
CA VAL A 180 2.15 23.92 10.27
C VAL A 180 3.07 22.79 10.71
N ARG A 181 3.90 22.31 9.78
CA ARG A 181 4.99 21.38 10.07
C ARG A 181 6.29 22.16 10.23
N ARG A 182 6.99 21.92 11.32
CA ARG A 182 8.32 22.48 11.59
C ARG A 182 9.36 21.38 11.46
N LEU A 183 10.42 21.68 10.75
CA LEU A 183 11.57 20.82 10.55
C LEU A 183 12.81 21.48 11.17
N TYR A 184 13.58 20.70 11.90
CA TYR A 184 14.78 21.13 12.62
C TYR A 184 15.99 20.43 12.00
N ARG A 185 17.18 21.05 12.03
CA ARG A 185 18.38 20.29 11.63
C ARG A 185 18.68 19.26 12.71
N ARG A 186 19.09 18.08 12.29
CA ARG A 186 19.46 16.99 13.19
C ARG A 186 20.55 17.41 14.17
N ARG A 187 21.59 18.10 13.69
CA ARG A 187 22.69 18.60 14.52
C ARG A 187 22.21 19.54 15.63
N ASP A 188 21.22 20.39 15.36
CA ASP A 188 20.74 21.37 16.34
C ASP A 188 20.00 20.64 17.48
N ILE A 189 19.25 19.58 17.14
CA ILE A 189 18.60 18.71 18.12
C ILE A 189 19.62 17.90 18.93
N GLN A 190 20.68 17.39 18.30
CA GLN A 190 21.76 16.67 18.99
C GLN A 190 22.53 17.59 19.94
N SER A 191 22.92 18.79 19.49
CA SER A 191 23.57 19.78 20.35
C SER A 191 22.66 20.25 21.50
N TYR A 192 21.34 20.31 21.29
CA TYR A 192 20.39 20.54 22.38
C TYR A 192 20.36 19.37 23.38
N ALA A 193 20.41 18.12 22.89
CA ALA A 193 20.49 16.93 23.72
C ALA A 193 21.74 16.93 24.62
N GLU A 194 22.89 17.28 24.03
CA GLU A 194 24.18 17.39 24.73
C GLU A 194 24.15 18.45 25.83
N LYS A 195 23.52 19.60 25.58
CA LYS A 195 23.41 20.71 26.57
C LYS A 195 22.40 20.44 27.69
N ARG A 196 21.51 19.46 27.53
CA ARG A 196 20.47 19.11 28.51
C ARG A 196 20.97 18.09 29.55
N ASN A 197 21.98 17.30 29.20
CA ASN A 197 22.65 16.37 30.11
C ASN A 197 23.74 17.08 30.91
#